data_AF-A0A167MF81-F1
#
_entry.id   AF-A0A167MF81-F1
#
_cell.length_a   1.000
_cell.length_b   1.000
_cell.length_c   1.000
_cell.angle_alpha   90.00
_cell.angle_beta   90.00
_cell.angle_gamma   90.00
#
_symmetry.space_group_name_H-M   'P 1'
#
loop_
_entity.id
_entity.type
_entity.pdbx_description
1 polymer ?
#
loop_
_entity_poly.entity_id
_entity_poly.type
_entity_poly.pdbx_seq_one_letter_code
_entity_poly.pdbx_strand_id
1 'polypeptide(L)'
;MNAVRPLASYTSLTIAQKRALEKGGYGDDPSSVLLSAPQDVAKRLRLTPQQVLDLTDSVAKDLAPKIKKLDETEDGQWFSTGDERIDAIMGGGVCVGQIYDVCGEAASGKTQLALQLALFVQLRAPHGLSGSTAYITTGTRLPTDRLMQIKSAHPLLSGMDDKSALDHLHTSSCKTPEMLIHTLSYALPKLAQSFASSSHPIRLIIIDSLPWLFRTESGKGLSSSLFERSKSLSHIASLLRRLARDSGLAVVVLNDVTTIFDSDRPQQQAPLSQSSTSSSQGSSLQPEQGISYRDQSRWFGSSGPGTRYEAALGLVWANEINARLMLSRTHFRHYFETEDGRPTKRRRTNDSDVAELEDGYARVRRLDVIFHPDAPPANLDFIVVAAGIQSISDAELATRRKPARPSLQPHPSSDPTALLDTSGISAEELARYAEAMDHQGKDEDEDDLRALEDEKGPDPDVTGVDEQTLAALEEREDG
;
A
#
# COMPACT_ATOMS: atom_id res chain seq x y z
N MET A 1 -15.01 -8.39 17.53
CA MET A 1 -15.40 -7.93 18.88
C MET A 1 -14.66 -8.83 19.85
N ASN A 2 -13.91 -8.32 20.83
CA ASN A 2 -13.75 -9.07 22.08
C ASN A 2 -15.18 -9.45 22.47
N ALA A 3 -15.53 -10.73 22.35
CA ALA A 3 -16.91 -11.17 22.51
C ALA A 3 -17.40 -10.56 23.82
N VAL A 4 -18.41 -9.68 23.73
CA VAL A 4 -18.89 -8.94 24.88
C VAL A 4 -19.28 -9.97 25.91
N ARG A 5 -18.50 -10.03 26.99
CA ARG A 5 -18.67 -11.04 28.00
C ARG A 5 -19.98 -10.72 28.71
N PRO A 6 -20.95 -11.66 28.75
CA PRO A 6 -22.20 -11.39 29.42
C PRO A 6 -21.92 -11.10 30.90
N LEU A 7 -22.70 -10.22 31.52
CA LEU A 7 -22.52 -9.81 32.92
C LEU A 7 -22.46 -11.00 33.89
N ALA A 8 -23.11 -12.11 33.56
CA ALA A 8 -23.05 -13.36 34.31
C ALA A 8 -21.63 -13.93 34.45
N SER A 9 -20.78 -13.76 33.44
CA SER A 9 -19.42 -14.31 33.38
C SER A 9 -18.39 -13.62 34.28
N TYR A 10 -18.72 -12.44 34.83
CA TYR A 10 -17.84 -11.69 35.74
C TYR A 10 -17.96 -12.26 37.16
N THR A 11 -16.96 -13.02 37.60
CA THR A 11 -16.94 -13.66 38.91
C THR A 11 -16.49 -12.74 40.04
N SER A 12 -15.70 -11.71 39.74
CA SER A 12 -15.18 -10.77 40.73
C SER A 12 -16.21 -9.70 41.12
N LEU A 13 -17.29 -9.54 40.34
CA LEU A 13 -18.38 -8.61 40.64
C LEU A 13 -19.37 -9.15 41.66
N THR A 14 -19.67 -8.32 42.67
CA THR A 14 -20.75 -8.58 43.63
C THR A 14 -22.13 -8.47 42.98
N ILE A 15 -23.15 -9.10 43.59
CA ILE A 15 -24.55 -9.02 43.13
C ILE A 15 -25.04 -7.56 43.07
N ALA A 16 -24.62 -6.73 44.02
CA ALA A 16 -24.98 -5.31 44.06
C ALA A 16 -24.36 -4.54 42.88
N GLN A 17 -23.09 -4.80 42.57
CA GLN A 17 -22.39 -4.21 41.42
C GLN A 17 -23.03 -4.65 40.09
N LYS A 18 -23.35 -5.94 39.93
CA LYS A 18 -24.06 -6.45 38.73
C LYS A 18 -25.40 -5.74 38.53
N ARG A 19 -26.21 -5.63 39.57
CA ARG A 19 -27.50 -4.90 39.52
C ARG A 19 -27.32 -3.41 39.20
N ALA A 20 -26.26 -2.78 39.72
CA ALA A 20 -25.97 -1.38 39.41
C ALA A 20 -25.65 -1.22 37.92
N LEU A 21 -24.79 -2.10 37.36
CA LEU A 21 -24.44 -2.10 35.94
C LEU A 21 -25.66 -2.30 35.04
N GLU A 22 -26.53 -3.27 35.34
CA GLU A 22 -27.78 -3.48 34.60
C GLU A 22 -28.66 -2.22 34.59
N LYS A 23 -28.89 -1.62 35.78
CA LYS A 23 -29.69 -0.40 35.89
C LYS A 23 -29.04 0.82 35.22
N GLY A 24 -27.71 0.83 35.15
CA GLY A 24 -26.91 1.88 34.52
C GLY A 24 -26.86 1.84 33.00
N GLY A 25 -27.41 0.79 32.38
CA GLY A 25 -27.27 0.57 30.94
C GLY A 25 -25.91 0.00 30.53
N TYR A 26 -25.18 -0.62 31.47
CA TYR A 26 -23.92 -1.33 31.26
C TYR A 26 -24.10 -2.86 31.33
N GLY A 27 -25.35 -3.35 31.37
CA GLY A 27 -25.64 -4.79 31.50
C GLY A 27 -25.22 -5.60 30.27
N ASP A 28 -25.41 -5.04 29.08
CA ASP A 28 -25.05 -5.70 27.82
C ASP A 28 -23.53 -5.74 27.63
N ASP A 29 -22.83 -4.65 27.95
CA ASP A 29 -21.37 -4.55 27.89
C ASP A 29 -20.76 -3.94 29.15
N PRO A 30 -20.45 -4.77 30.17
CA PRO A 30 -19.83 -4.30 31.40
C PRO A 30 -18.42 -3.71 31.20
N SER A 31 -17.73 -4.07 30.11
CA SER A 31 -16.36 -3.61 29.84
C SER A 31 -16.31 -2.13 29.47
N SER A 32 -17.40 -1.58 28.95
CA SER A 32 -17.52 -0.17 28.58
C SER A 32 -17.38 0.81 29.76
N VAL A 33 -17.52 0.33 31.00
CA VAL A 33 -17.20 1.10 32.21
C VAL A 33 -15.73 1.51 32.24
N LEU A 34 -14.82 0.66 31.74
CA LEU A 34 -13.38 0.95 31.68
C LEU A 34 -13.03 2.04 30.66
N LEU A 35 -13.93 2.32 29.72
CA LEU A 35 -13.75 3.31 28.66
C LEU A 35 -14.41 4.67 29.01
N SER A 36 -15.16 4.71 30.10
CA SER A 36 -15.92 5.89 30.53
C SER A 36 -15.16 6.64 31.63
N ALA A 37 -15.33 7.97 31.70
CA ALA A 37 -14.75 8.74 32.80
C ALA A 37 -15.37 8.31 34.14
N PRO A 38 -14.59 8.12 35.22
CA PRO A 38 -15.11 7.65 36.51
C PRO A 38 -16.24 8.51 37.08
N GLN A 39 -16.24 9.81 36.79
CA GLN A 39 -17.29 10.74 37.23
C GLN A 39 -18.63 10.51 36.53
N ASP A 40 -18.60 10.14 35.24
CA ASP A 40 -19.80 9.87 34.46
C ASP A 40 -20.42 8.54 34.88
N VAL A 41 -19.56 7.54 35.12
CA VAL A 41 -19.95 6.25 35.69
C VAL A 41 -20.59 6.44 37.07
N ALA A 42 -19.97 7.25 37.95
CA ALA A 42 -20.50 7.55 39.28
C ALA A 42 -21.90 8.16 39.23
N LYS A 43 -22.11 9.17 38.37
CA LYS A 43 -23.42 9.81 38.17
C LYS A 43 -24.46 8.84 37.64
N ARG A 44 -24.09 8.04 36.64
CA ARG A 44 -25.00 7.12 35.95
C ARG A 44 -25.41 5.93 36.83
N LEU A 45 -24.47 5.39 37.58
CA LEU A 45 -24.68 4.28 38.51
C LEU A 45 -25.17 4.72 39.90
N ARG A 46 -25.15 6.03 40.18
CA ARG A 46 -25.44 6.61 41.51
C ARG A 46 -24.57 5.99 42.61
N LEU A 47 -23.27 5.85 42.31
CA LEU A 47 -22.27 5.28 43.21
C LEU A 47 -21.31 6.37 43.69
N THR A 48 -20.68 6.15 44.85
CA THR A 48 -19.59 7.02 45.31
C THR A 48 -18.34 6.81 44.44
N PRO A 49 -17.42 7.78 44.37
CA PRO A 49 -16.17 7.62 43.61
C PRO A 49 -15.39 6.36 44.02
N GLN A 50 -15.36 6.04 45.31
CA GLN A 50 -14.69 4.82 45.80
C GLN A 50 -15.36 3.54 45.28
N GLN A 51 -16.70 3.48 45.32
CA GLN A 51 -17.44 2.33 44.80
C GLN A 51 -17.25 2.14 43.29
N VAL A 52 -17.04 3.23 42.54
CA VAL A 52 -16.72 3.18 41.11
C VAL A 52 -15.32 2.62 40.90
N LEU A 53 -14.33 3.01 41.71
CA LEU A 53 -12.99 2.42 41.64
C LEU A 53 -13.03 0.91 41.93
N ASP A 54 -13.67 0.49 43.02
CA ASP A 54 -13.79 -0.93 43.37
C ASP A 54 -14.53 -1.75 42.30
N LEU A 55 -15.56 -1.15 41.68
CA LEU A 55 -16.27 -1.73 40.54
C LEU A 55 -15.34 -1.89 39.33
N THR A 56 -14.61 -0.84 38.99
CA THR A 56 -13.69 -0.79 37.84
C THR A 56 -12.57 -1.81 38.01
N ASP A 57 -11.99 -1.92 39.20
CA ASP A 57 -10.97 -2.93 39.53
C ASP A 57 -11.52 -4.35 39.41
N SER A 58 -12.75 -4.58 39.85
CA SER A 58 -13.40 -5.90 39.74
C SER A 58 -13.65 -6.28 38.27
N VAL A 59 -14.12 -5.34 37.45
CA VAL A 59 -14.28 -5.53 35.99
C VAL A 59 -12.92 -5.76 35.33
N ALA A 60 -11.92 -4.96 35.68
CA ALA A 60 -10.56 -5.08 35.16
C ALA A 60 -9.95 -6.44 35.50
N LYS A 61 -10.12 -6.93 36.72
CA LYS A 61 -9.60 -8.23 37.18
C LYS A 61 -10.16 -9.42 36.39
N ASP A 62 -11.45 -9.39 36.06
CA ASP A 62 -12.08 -10.47 35.29
C ASP A 62 -11.72 -10.40 33.79
N LEU A 63 -11.39 -9.21 33.28
CA LEU A 63 -11.04 -8.98 31.88
C LEU A 63 -9.53 -9.05 31.60
N ALA A 64 -8.69 -8.80 32.61
CA ALA A 64 -7.25 -8.75 32.47
C ALA A 64 -6.75 -10.10 31.91
N PRO A 65 -6.01 -10.09 30.80
CA PRO A 65 -5.40 -11.30 30.29
C PRO A 65 -4.41 -11.83 31.33
N LYS A 66 -4.35 -13.16 31.48
CA LYS A 66 -3.32 -13.78 32.32
C LYS A 66 -1.96 -13.46 31.73
N ILE A 67 -1.05 -12.95 32.56
CA ILE A 67 0.35 -12.81 32.17
C ILE A 67 0.90 -14.22 31.97
N LYS A 68 1.34 -14.50 30.75
CA LYS A 68 1.99 -15.74 30.37
C LYS A 68 3.45 -15.49 30.10
N LYS A 69 4.27 -16.53 30.22
CA LYS A 69 5.65 -16.46 29.73
C LYS A 69 5.67 -16.50 28.21
N LEU A 70 6.77 -16.04 27.61
CA LEU A 70 6.89 -15.99 26.14
C LEU A 70 6.87 -17.40 25.52
N ASP A 71 7.49 -18.38 26.17
CA ASP A 71 7.50 -19.80 25.77
C ASP A 71 6.11 -20.47 25.84
N GLU A 72 5.17 -19.87 26.58
CA GLU A 72 3.77 -20.31 26.68
C GLU A 72 2.86 -19.61 25.65
N THR A 73 3.44 -18.77 24.78
CA THR A 73 2.71 -18.06 23.72
C THR A 73 2.74 -18.91 22.45
N GLU A 74 1.57 -19.12 21.85
CA GLU A 74 1.51 -19.81 20.55
C GLU A 74 2.10 -18.94 19.46
N ASP A 75 2.88 -19.54 18.55
CA ASP A 75 3.42 -18.85 17.39
C ASP A 75 2.27 -18.35 16.50
N GLY A 76 2.44 -17.15 15.96
CA GLY A 76 1.46 -16.55 15.06
C GLY A 76 1.25 -17.42 13.82
N GLN A 77 -0.01 -17.60 13.41
CA GLN A 77 -0.32 -18.27 12.15
C GLN A 77 0.07 -17.35 10.97
N TRP A 78 0.62 -17.94 9.91
CA TRP A 78 1.01 -17.22 8.71
C TRP A 78 0.69 -18.03 7.45
N PHE A 79 0.72 -17.37 6.29
CA PHE A 79 0.68 -18.03 4.99
C PHE A 79 1.74 -17.47 4.05
N SER A 80 2.16 -18.29 3.10
CA SER A 80 3.22 -17.98 2.14
C SER A 80 2.77 -16.92 1.15
N THR A 81 3.70 -16.07 0.71
CA THR A 81 3.51 -15.20 -0.44
C THR A 81 3.55 -15.95 -1.76
N GLY A 82 3.93 -17.23 -1.76
CA GLY A 82 4.17 -18.05 -2.94
C GLY A 82 5.59 -17.98 -3.50
N ASP A 83 6.48 -17.24 -2.83
CA ASP A 83 7.90 -17.17 -3.16
C ASP A 83 8.71 -17.26 -1.88
N GLU A 84 9.56 -18.29 -1.78
CA GLU A 84 10.31 -18.61 -0.57
C GLU A 84 11.28 -17.48 -0.15
N ARG A 85 11.81 -16.70 -1.09
CA ARG A 85 12.73 -15.60 -0.77
C ARG A 85 11.98 -14.39 -0.26
N ILE A 86 10.82 -14.09 -0.85
CA ILE A 86 9.91 -13.06 -0.31
C ILE A 86 9.47 -13.46 1.09
N ASP A 87 9.06 -14.71 1.30
CA ASP A 87 8.71 -15.22 2.64
C ASP A 87 9.88 -15.05 3.61
N ALA A 88 11.11 -15.39 3.21
CA ALA A 88 12.29 -15.27 4.06
C ALA A 88 12.58 -13.83 4.50
N ILE A 89 12.51 -12.84 3.59
CA ILE A 89 12.74 -11.42 3.95
C ILE A 89 11.57 -10.83 4.76
N MET A 90 10.38 -11.45 4.69
CA MET A 90 9.23 -11.08 5.52
C MET A 90 9.19 -11.80 6.87
N GLY A 91 10.18 -12.64 7.19
CA GLY A 91 10.20 -13.38 8.47
C GLY A 91 9.25 -14.58 8.50
N GLY A 92 8.95 -15.15 7.33
CA GLY A 92 8.05 -16.30 7.17
C GLY A 92 6.72 -15.96 6.52
N GLY A 93 6.63 -14.98 5.63
CA GLY A 93 5.41 -14.66 4.89
C GLY A 93 4.44 -13.72 5.61
N VAL A 94 3.13 -13.91 5.43
CA VAL A 94 2.08 -13.00 5.91
C VAL A 94 1.41 -13.54 7.17
N CYS A 95 1.67 -12.89 8.30
CA CYS A 95 1.13 -13.24 9.62
C CYS A 95 -0.30 -12.71 9.83
N VAL A 96 -1.15 -13.53 10.45
CA VAL A 96 -2.48 -13.07 10.89
C VAL A 96 -2.37 -12.13 12.08
N GLY A 97 -3.39 -11.30 12.30
CA GLY A 97 -3.40 -10.31 13.37
C GLY A 97 -2.59 -9.04 13.06
N GLN A 98 -1.97 -8.97 11.88
CA GLN A 98 -1.14 -7.85 11.45
C GLN A 98 -1.73 -7.09 10.25
N ILE A 99 -1.36 -5.81 10.14
CA ILE A 99 -1.68 -4.95 8.99
C ILE A 99 -0.39 -4.68 8.19
N TYR A 100 -0.43 -5.05 6.91
CA TYR A 100 0.62 -4.87 5.93
C TYR A 100 0.26 -3.72 4.98
N ASP A 101 1.17 -2.77 4.82
CA ASP A 101 1.08 -1.70 3.83
C ASP A 101 2.01 -2.03 2.66
N VAL A 102 1.43 -2.27 1.49
CA VAL A 102 2.17 -2.50 0.25
C VAL A 102 2.11 -1.21 -0.56
N CYS A 103 3.17 -0.41 -0.46
CA CYS A 103 3.26 0.89 -1.12
C CYS A 103 4.15 0.83 -2.36
N GLY A 104 3.92 1.71 -3.33
CA GLY A 104 4.72 1.74 -4.55
C GLY A 104 4.10 2.55 -5.68
N GLU A 105 4.86 2.80 -6.74
CA GLU A 105 4.37 3.45 -7.96
C GLU A 105 3.32 2.61 -8.70
N ALA A 106 2.60 3.21 -9.64
CA ALA A 106 1.81 2.45 -10.60
C ALA A 106 2.70 1.43 -11.35
N ALA A 107 2.13 0.26 -11.69
CA ALA A 107 2.84 -0.85 -12.35
C ALA A 107 4.05 -1.44 -11.57
N SER A 108 4.20 -1.13 -10.28
CA SER A 108 5.27 -1.72 -9.45
C SER A 108 4.97 -3.15 -8.97
N GLY A 109 3.82 -3.74 -9.32
CA GLY A 109 3.45 -5.11 -8.95
C GLY A 109 2.59 -5.24 -7.68
N LYS A 110 2.09 -4.15 -7.10
CA LYS A 110 1.25 -4.17 -5.88
C LYS A 110 0.02 -5.08 -6.01
N THR A 111 -0.78 -4.86 -7.06
CA THR A 111 -1.97 -5.67 -7.33
C THR A 111 -1.61 -7.11 -7.64
N GLN A 112 -0.46 -7.36 -8.30
CA GLN A 112 0.03 -8.72 -8.57
C GLN A 112 0.29 -9.49 -7.27
N LEU A 113 0.94 -8.85 -6.30
CA LEU A 113 1.14 -9.42 -4.96
C LEU A 113 -0.20 -9.69 -4.26
N ALA A 114 -1.12 -8.72 -4.30
CA ALA A 114 -2.44 -8.86 -3.68
C ALA A 114 -3.24 -10.04 -4.24
N LEU A 115 -3.29 -10.20 -5.57
CA LEU A 115 -3.97 -11.32 -6.22
C LEU A 115 -3.35 -12.67 -5.84
N GLN A 116 -2.02 -12.73 -5.80
CA GLN A 116 -1.30 -13.93 -5.39
C GLN A 116 -1.62 -14.30 -3.93
N LEU A 117 -1.57 -13.34 -3.00
CA LEU A 117 -1.94 -13.57 -1.60
C LEU A 117 -3.40 -14.02 -1.43
N ALA A 118 -4.32 -13.48 -2.24
CA ALA A 118 -5.73 -13.86 -2.24
C ALA A 118 -5.97 -15.34 -2.62
N LEU A 119 -5.06 -15.93 -3.39
CA LEU A 119 -5.08 -17.35 -3.76
C LEU A 119 -4.34 -18.21 -2.73
N PHE A 120 -3.18 -17.74 -2.27
CA PHE A 120 -2.31 -18.51 -1.36
C PHE A 120 -2.93 -18.74 0.01
N VAL A 121 -3.70 -17.79 0.54
CA VAL A 121 -4.38 -17.99 1.84
C VAL A 121 -5.37 -19.17 1.82
N GLN A 122 -5.90 -19.51 0.64
CA GLN A 122 -6.85 -20.62 0.44
C GLN A 122 -6.18 -21.99 0.48
N LEU A 123 -4.87 -22.06 0.26
CA LEU A 123 -4.13 -23.31 0.34
C LEU A 123 -4.13 -23.84 1.78
N ARG A 124 -3.93 -25.15 1.92
CA ARG A 124 -3.67 -25.79 3.21
C ARG A 124 -2.25 -25.47 3.70
N ALA A 125 -2.03 -25.63 5.00
CA ALA A 125 -0.68 -25.62 5.56
C ALA A 125 0.22 -26.64 4.80
N PRO A 126 1.50 -26.30 4.54
CA PRO A 126 2.26 -25.17 5.10
C PRO A 126 2.17 -23.86 4.29
N HIS A 127 1.50 -23.83 3.15
CA HIS A 127 1.52 -22.66 2.26
C HIS A 127 0.38 -21.67 2.52
N GLY A 128 -0.75 -22.14 3.06
CA GLY A 128 -1.92 -21.32 3.35
C GLY A 128 -2.60 -21.68 4.66
N LEU A 129 -3.76 -21.07 4.90
CA LEU A 129 -4.53 -21.21 6.14
C LEU A 129 -5.90 -21.87 5.92
N SER A 130 -6.12 -22.47 4.74
CA SER A 130 -7.42 -22.93 4.27
C SER A 130 -8.47 -21.84 4.48
N GLY A 131 -8.14 -20.59 4.13
CA GLY A 131 -8.96 -19.42 4.41
C GLY A 131 -9.50 -18.77 3.17
N SER A 132 -10.56 -17.99 3.33
CA SER A 132 -11.16 -17.15 2.28
C SER A 132 -10.62 -15.72 2.37
N THR A 133 -10.67 -14.99 1.25
CA THR A 133 -10.26 -13.59 1.16
C THR A 133 -11.46 -12.66 1.00
N ALA A 134 -11.46 -11.53 1.69
CA ALA A 134 -12.33 -10.40 1.42
C ALA A 134 -11.53 -9.31 0.68
N TYR A 135 -11.77 -9.17 -0.63
CA TYR A 135 -11.13 -8.19 -1.50
C TYR A 135 -12.00 -6.95 -1.65
N ILE A 136 -11.54 -5.81 -1.15
CA ILE A 136 -12.27 -4.54 -1.18
C ILE A 136 -11.62 -3.63 -2.19
N THR A 137 -12.35 -3.29 -3.24
CA THR A 137 -11.87 -2.34 -4.25
C THR A 137 -12.40 -0.94 -4.02
N THR A 138 -11.57 0.06 -4.30
CA THR A 138 -11.93 1.48 -4.14
C THR A 138 -12.00 2.21 -5.48
N GLY A 139 -11.10 1.91 -6.41
CA GLY A 139 -11.07 2.49 -7.76
C GLY A 139 -11.54 1.50 -8.82
N THR A 140 -10.62 0.64 -9.25
CA THR A 140 -10.84 -0.35 -10.33
C THR A 140 -11.57 -1.59 -9.82
N ARG A 141 -12.07 -2.42 -10.75
CA ARG A 141 -12.61 -3.74 -10.41
C ARG A 141 -11.47 -4.72 -10.18
N LEU A 142 -11.74 -5.79 -9.43
CA LEU A 142 -10.82 -6.92 -9.29
C LEU A 142 -10.49 -7.47 -10.70
N PRO A 143 -9.21 -7.55 -11.10
CA PRO A 143 -8.81 -8.12 -12.38
C PRO A 143 -8.90 -9.66 -12.33
N THR A 144 -10.12 -10.20 -12.44
CA THR A 144 -10.39 -11.64 -12.34
C THR A 144 -9.64 -12.46 -13.38
N ASP A 145 -9.50 -11.97 -14.61
CA ASP A 145 -8.74 -12.68 -15.65
C ASP A 145 -7.29 -12.91 -15.23
N ARG A 146 -6.68 -11.89 -14.60
CA ARG A 146 -5.32 -11.96 -14.11
C ARG A 146 -5.20 -12.90 -12.90
N LEU A 147 -6.18 -12.86 -11.99
CA LEU A 147 -6.27 -13.82 -10.88
C LEU A 147 -6.30 -15.27 -11.39
N MET A 148 -7.14 -15.57 -12.38
CA MET A 148 -7.26 -16.91 -12.96
C MET A 148 -6.00 -17.33 -13.73
N GLN A 149 -5.31 -16.38 -14.35
CA GLN A 149 -4.01 -16.63 -14.97
C GLN A 149 -2.96 -17.05 -13.93
N ILE A 150 -2.84 -16.32 -12.81
CA ILE A 150 -1.92 -16.68 -11.72
C ILE A 150 -2.26 -18.06 -11.18
N LYS A 151 -3.54 -18.31 -10.90
CA LYS A 151 -4.04 -19.61 -10.42
C LYS A 151 -3.69 -20.76 -11.34
N SER A 152 -3.84 -20.59 -12.65
CA SER A 152 -3.59 -21.66 -13.64
C SER A 152 -2.11 -21.90 -13.91
N ALA A 153 -1.28 -20.84 -13.89
CA ALA A 153 0.14 -20.94 -14.21
C ALA A 153 1.03 -21.28 -13.01
N HIS A 154 0.62 -20.93 -11.78
CA HIS A 154 1.45 -21.19 -10.60
C HIS A 154 1.42 -22.67 -10.20
N PRO A 155 2.57 -23.36 -10.04
CA PRO A 155 2.63 -24.80 -9.77
C PRO A 155 1.78 -25.24 -8.56
N LEU A 156 1.87 -24.51 -7.45
CA LEU A 156 1.12 -24.80 -6.21
C LEU A 156 -0.38 -24.51 -6.29
N LEU A 157 -0.84 -23.69 -7.24
CA LEU A 157 -2.24 -23.28 -7.38
C LEU A 157 -2.96 -24.02 -8.50
N SER A 158 -2.21 -24.57 -9.47
CA SER A 158 -2.75 -25.23 -10.66
C SER A 158 -3.71 -26.39 -10.36
N GLY A 159 -3.55 -27.05 -9.20
CA GLY A 159 -4.43 -28.14 -8.75
C GLY A 159 -5.74 -27.68 -8.07
N MET A 160 -5.91 -26.38 -7.80
CA MET A 160 -7.16 -25.82 -7.28
C MET A 160 -8.23 -25.82 -8.38
N ASP A 161 -9.50 -26.06 -8.05
CA ASP A 161 -10.58 -25.92 -9.04
C ASP A 161 -10.94 -24.44 -9.24
N ASP A 162 -11.33 -24.05 -10.46
CA ASP A 162 -11.66 -22.65 -10.80
C ASP A 162 -12.84 -22.13 -9.95
N LYS A 163 -13.87 -22.97 -9.81
CA LYS A 163 -15.05 -22.61 -9.01
C LYS A 163 -14.68 -22.49 -7.54
N SER A 164 -13.88 -23.42 -7.03
CA SER A 164 -13.41 -23.37 -5.64
C SER A 164 -12.60 -22.10 -5.35
N ALA A 165 -11.73 -21.67 -6.27
CA ALA A 165 -10.91 -20.47 -6.10
C ALA A 165 -11.75 -19.19 -5.98
N LEU A 166 -12.81 -19.09 -6.81
CA LEU A 166 -13.70 -17.95 -6.84
C LEU A 166 -14.73 -17.96 -5.69
N ASP A 167 -15.19 -19.14 -5.27
CA ASP A 167 -16.14 -19.29 -4.15
C ASP A 167 -15.56 -18.83 -2.81
N HIS A 168 -14.23 -18.84 -2.66
CA HIS A 168 -13.50 -18.38 -1.47
C HIS A 168 -12.92 -16.96 -1.60
N LEU A 169 -13.32 -16.23 -2.64
CA LEU A 169 -12.94 -14.83 -2.86
C LEU A 169 -14.18 -13.92 -2.84
N HIS A 170 -14.39 -13.23 -1.71
CA HIS A 170 -15.51 -12.32 -1.54
C HIS A 170 -15.10 -10.90 -1.91
N THR A 171 -15.84 -10.25 -2.81
CA THR A 171 -15.52 -8.89 -3.28
C THR A 171 -16.53 -7.86 -2.80
N SER A 172 -16.08 -6.63 -2.50
CA SER A 172 -16.92 -5.46 -2.25
C SER A 172 -16.29 -4.21 -2.87
N SER A 173 -17.10 -3.30 -3.42
CA SER A 173 -16.62 -2.02 -3.98
C SER A 173 -17.04 -0.87 -3.07
N CYS A 174 -16.06 -0.20 -2.46
CA CYS A 174 -16.26 0.95 -1.58
C CYS A 174 -15.70 2.21 -2.21
N LYS A 175 -16.55 3.14 -2.68
CA LYS A 175 -16.11 4.35 -3.40
C LYS A 175 -15.81 5.55 -2.51
N THR A 176 -16.24 5.51 -1.25
CA THR A 176 -16.01 6.60 -0.28
C THR A 176 -15.49 6.05 1.05
N PRO A 177 -14.81 6.87 1.87
CA PRO A 177 -14.40 6.49 3.22
C PRO A 177 -15.57 5.97 4.08
N GLU A 178 -16.76 6.56 3.97
CA GLU A 178 -17.94 6.19 4.75
C GLU A 178 -18.44 4.79 4.38
N MET A 179 -18.44 4.45 3.08
CA MET A 179 -18.77 3.10 2.61
C MET A 179 -17.80 2.05 3.15
N LEU A 180 -16.50 2.38 3.15
CA LEU A 180 -15.48 1.50 3.70
C LEU A 180 -15.68 1.32 5.21
N ILE A 181 -15.86 2.42 5.97
CA ILE A 181 -16.11 2.38 7.41
C ILE A 181 -17.35 1.54 7.73
N HIS A 182 -18.44 1.71 7.00
CA HIS A 182 -19.65 0.90 7.17
C HIS A 182 -19.38 -0.58 6.88
N THR A 183 -18.64 -0.88 5.81
CA THR A 183 -18.27 -2.25 5.43
C THR A 183 -17.42 -2.92 6.51
N LEU A 184 -16.39 -2.21 7.03
CA LEU A 184 -15.53 -2.70 8.12
C LEU A 184 -16.28 -2.83 9.45
N SER A 185 -17.26 -1.97 9.72
CA SER A 185 -17.99 -1.95 10.99
C SER A 185 -19.12 -2.98 11.07
N TYR A 186 -19.75 -3.32 9.93
CA TYR A 186 -20.97 -4.14 9.93
C TYR A 186 -20.91 -5.31 8.96
N ALA A 187 -20.54 -5.08 7.69
CA ALA A 187 -20.63 -6.12 6.66
C ALA A 187 -19.56 -7.21 6.85
N LEU A 188 -18.29 -6.83 7.03
CA LEU A 188 -17.21 -7.78 7.23
C LEU A 188 -17.30 -8.57 8.53
N PRO A 189 -17.62 -7.97 9.70
CA PRO A 189 -17.85 -8.75 10.91
C PRO A 189 -18.94 -9.80 10.75
N LYS A 190 -20.06 -9.46 10.08
CA LYS A 190 -21.15 -10.41 9.81
C LYS A 190 -20.69 -11.54 8.89
N LEU A 191 -19.94 -11.21 7.83
CA LEU A 191 -19.37 -12.20 6.93
C LEU A 191 -18.37 -13.11 7.65
N ALA A 192 -17.41 -12.54 8.38
CA ALA A 192 -16.44 -13.31 9.15
C ALA A 192 -17.13 -14.25 10.16
N GLN A 193 -18.20 -13.79 10.80
CA GLN A 193 -19.01 -14.62 11.70
C GLN A 193 -19.75 -15.75 10.99
N SER A 194 -20.36 -15.50 9.82
CA SER A 194 -21.05 -16.55 9.06
C SER A 194 -20.10 -17.63 8.54
N PHE A 195 -18.83 -17.28 8.33
CA PHE A 195 -17.77 -18.19 7.89
C PHE A 195 -16.91 -18.73 9.04
N ALA A 196 -17.15 -18.35 10.30
CA ALA A 196 -16.31 -18.77 11.43
C ALA A 196 -16.26 -20.28 11.64
N SER A 197 -17.36 -20.99 11.34
CA SER A 197 -17.46 -22.46 11.40
C SER A 197 -17.35 -23.13 10.02
N SER A 198 -17.01 -22.37 8.98
CA SER A 198 -16.80 -22.88 7.62
C SER A 198 -15.48 -23.66 7.54
N SER A 199 -15.35 -24.51 6.53
CA SER A 199 -14.06 -25.08 6.15
C SER A 199 -13.06 -24.00 5.69
N HIS A 200 -13.57 -22.86 5.20
CA HIS A 200 -12.77 -21.74 4.72
C HIS A 200 -13.18 -20.41 5.38
N PRO A 201 -12.78 -20.15 6.65
CA PRO A 201 -13.05 -18.89 7.32
C PRO A 201 -12.33 -17.72 6.63
N ILE A 202 -12.82 -16.49 6.80
CA ILE A 202 -12.12 -15.30 6.28
C ILE A 202 -10.79 -15.14 7.02
N ARG A 203 -9.66 -15.24 6.30
CA ARG A 203 -8.29 -15.14 6.85
C ARG A 203 -7.47 -14.00 6.25
N LEU A 204 -7.97 -13.33 5.22
CA LEU A 204 -7.30 -12.20 4.59
C LEU A 204 -8.32 -11.11 4.19
N ILE A 205 -7.99 -9.86 4.51
CA ILE A 205 -8.65 -8.68 3.94
C ILE A 205 -7.65 -7.97 3.04
N ILE A 206 -8.06 -7.62 1.82
CA ILE A 206 -7.28 -6.79 0.92
C ILE A 206 -8.04 -5.49 0.64
N ILE A 207 -7.37 -4.35 0.69
CA ILE A 207 -7.92 -3.05 0.27
C ILE A 207 -7.09 -2.50 -0.90
N ASP A 208 -7.71 -2.40 -2.07
CA ASP A 208 -7.07 -1.98 -3.33
C ASP A 208 -7.79 -0.76 -3.94
N SER A 209 -7.27 0.46 -3.81
CA SER A 209 -6.18 0.92 -2.93
C SER A 209 -6.73 1.98 -1.96
N LEU A 210 -6.24 2.03 -0.73
CA LEU A 210 -6.79 2.95 0.28
C LEU A 210 -6.62 4.46 -0.07
N PRO A 211 -5.51 4.92 -0.67
CA PRO A 211 -5.33 6.33 -1.06
C PRO A 211 -6.39 6.86 -2.01
N TRP A 212 -7.01 5.99 -2.83
CA TRP A 212 -8.03 6.38 -3.80
C TRP A 212 -9.22 7.10 -3.13
N LEU A 213 -9.57 6.71 -1.90
CA LEU A 213 -10.69 7.29 -1.15
C LEU A 213 -10.44 8.73 -0.68
N PHE A 214 -9.18 9.18 -0.69
CA PHE A 214 -8.76 10.48 -0.19
C PHE A 214 -8.21 11.39 -1.30
N ARG A 215 -8.41 11.03 -2.56
CA ARG A 215 -8.10 11.91 -3.69
C ARG A 215 -9.17 13.00 -3.74
N THR A 216 -8.80 14.24 -3.40
CA THR A 216 -9.69 15.39 -3.48
C THR A 216 -9.96 15.75 -4.93
N GLU A 217 -11.22 15.66 -5.36
CA GLU A 217 -11.67 16.10 -6.68
C GLU A 217 -11.74 17.63 -6.81
N SER A 218 -11.49 18.39 -5.74
CA SER A 218 -11.51 19.86 -5.79
C SER A 218 -10.67 20.49 -4.67
N GLY A 219 -9.70 21.34 -5.03
CA GLY A 219 -8.76 22.02 -4.12
C GLY A 219 -9.39 23.06 -3.17
N LYS A 220 -10.24 22.64 -2.23
CA LYS A 220 -10.77 23.49 -1.16
C LYS A 220 -10.23 23.07 0.22
N GLY A 221 -9.41 23.94 0.82
CA GLY A 221 -9.06 23.95 2.24
C GLY A 221 -8.09 22.84 2.72
N LEU A 222 -6.78 23.09 2.64
CA LEU A 222 -5.75 22.10 3.00
C LEU A 222 -5.78 21.64 4.47
N SER A 223 -6.11 22.47 5.46
CA SER A 223 -5.97 22.06 6.88
C SER A 223 -7.16 21.26 7.42
N SER A 224 -8.40 21.70 7.14
CA SER A 224 -9.61 20.98 7.55
C SER A 224 -9.74 19.63 6.84
N SER A 225 -9.35 19.57 5.56
CA SER A 225 -9.30 18.33 4.78
C SER A 225 -8.26 17.34 5.34
N LEU A 226 -7.08 17.80 5.75
CA LEU A 226 -6.04 16.93 6.32
C LEU A 226 -6.40 16.39 7.71
N PHE A 227 -7.07 17.18 8.55
CA PHE A 227 -7.55 16.69 9.84
C PHE A 227 -8.61 15.60 9.67
N GLU A 228 -9.63 15.82 8.83
CA GLU A 228 -10.66 14.80 8.56
C GLU A 228 -10.09 13.55 7.88
N ARG A 229 -9.11 13.73 6.98
CA ARG A 229 -8.34 12.60 6.42
C ARG A 229 -7.62 11.82 7.50
N SER A 230 -6.89 12.49 8.39
CA SER A 230 -6.13 11.85 9.47
C SER A 230 -7.06 11.10 10.43
N LYS A 231 -8.16 11.73 10.84
CA LYS A 231 -9.20 11.13 11.67
C LYS A 231 -9.81 9.90 11.01
N SER A 232 -10.12 9.98 9.71
CA SER A 232 -10.67 8.86 8.94
C SER A 232 -9.68 7.70 8.83
N LEU A 233 -8.40 7.98 8.55
CA LEU A 233 -7.34 6.98 8.48
C LEU A 233 -7.16 6.25 9.82
N SER A 234 -7.05 6.99 10.92
CA SER A 234 -6.96 6.38 12.26
C SER A 234 -8.20 5.56 12.62
N HIS A 235 -9.40 6.02 12.22
CA HIS A 235 -10.62 5.26 12.44
C HIS A 235 -10.64 3.94 11.64
N ILE A 236 -10.31 4.00 10.35
CA ILE A 236 -10.19 2.82 9.48
C ILE A 236 -9.14 1.86 10.03
N ALA A 237 -7.96 2.33 10.40
CA ALA A 237 -6.92 1.52 11.00
C ALA A 237 -7.38 0.83 12.29
N SER A 238 -8.08 1.55 13.17
CA SER A 238 -8.64 0.99 14.41
C SER A 238 -9.60 -0.16 14.13
N LEU A 239 -10.46 -0.02 13.11
CA LEU A 239 -11.38 -1.07 12.67
C LEU A 239 -10.63 -2.28 12.11
N LEU A 240 -9.64 -2.06 11.23
CA LEU A 240 -8.82 -3.12 10.64
C LEU A 240 -8.03 -3.89 11.69
N ARG A 241 -7.40 -3.19 12.64
CA ARG A 241 -6.63 -3.80 13.74
C ARG A 241 -7.53 -4.67 14.62
N ARG A 242 -8.74 -4.20 14.89
CA ARG A 242 -9.76 -4.96 15.62
C ARG A 242 -10.18 -6.21 14.86
N LEU A 243 -10.45 -6.09 13.55
CA LEU A 243 -10.80 -7.23 12.71
C LEU A 243 -9.68 -8.28 12.65
N ALA A 244 -8.45 -7.83 12.42
CA ALA A 244 -7.27 -8.69 12.35
C ALA A 244 -7.08 -9.51 13.62
N ARG A 245 -7.12 -8.84 14.78
CA ARG A 245 -6.94 -9.49 16.09
C ARG A 245 -8.11 -10.39 16.46
N ASP A 246 -9.34 -9.88 16.36
CA ASP A 246 -10.51 -10.59 16.89
C ASP A 246 -10.93 -11.77 16.00
N SER A 247 -10.63 -11.72 14.69
CA SER A 247 -10.98 -12.77 13.72
C SER A 247 -9.81 -13.64 13.30
N GLY A 248 -8.59 -13.35 13.79
CA GLY A 248 -7.38 -14.08 13.41
C GLY A 248 -7.11 -14.05 11.91
N LEU A 249 -7.22 -12.87 11.29
CA LEU A 249 -7.00 -12.63 9.86
C LEU A 249 -5.84 -11.65 9.63
N ALA A 250 -5.21 -11.72 8.46
CA ALA A 250 -4.25 -10.72 8.00
C ALA A 250 -4.96 -9.60 7.23
N VAL A 251 -4.39 -8.40 7.25
CA VAL A 251 -4.88 -7.26 6.45
C VAL A 251 -3.76 -6.77 5.55
N VAL A 252 -4.03 -6.65 4.26
CA VAL A 252 -3.13 -6.07 3.26
C VAL A 252 -3.78 -4.83 2.67
N VAL A 253 -3.11 -3.69 2.76
CA VAL A 253 -3.57 -2.42 2.20
C VAL A 253 -2.61 -2.01 1.09
N LEU A 254 -3.16 -1.78 -0.10
CA LEU A 254 -2.39 -1.23 -1.20
C LEU A 254 -2.36 0.29 -1.10
N ASN A 255 -1.16 0.84 -1.27
CA ASN A 255 -0.87 2.25 -1.11
C ASN A 255 -0.05 2.75 -2.31
N ASP A 256 -0.27 4.01 -2.66
CA ASP A 256 0.45 4.70 -3.72
C ASP A 256 1.62 5.48 -3.10
N VAL A 257 2.47 6.03 -3.96
CA VAL A 257 3.54 6.93 -3.55
C VAL A 257 3.30 8.33 -4.08
N THR A 258 3.82 9.31 -3.36
CA THR A 258 3.89 10.72 -3.76
C THR A 258 5.33 11.12 -3.96
N THR A 259 5.58 12.04 -4.91
CA THR A 259 6.92 12.57 -5.15
C THR A 259 7.33 13.54 -4.06
N ILE A 260 8.52 13.34 -3.50
CA ILE A 260 9.15 14.29 -2.59
C ILE A 260 9.80 15.38 -3.45
N PHE A 261 9.28 16.60 -3.37
CA PHE A 261 9.96 17.77 -3.94
C PHE A 261 11.03 18.25 -2.94
N ASP A 262 12.29 18.28 -3.36
CA ASP A 262 13.34 18.98 -2.62
C ASP A 262 13.18 20.47 -2.86
N SER A 263 12.53 21.14 -1.90
CA SER A 263 12.37 22.60 -1.91
C SER A 263 13.63 23.36 -1.48
N ASP A 264 14.78 22.69 -1.35
CA ASP A 264 16.06 23.32 -0.97
C ASP A 264 17.08 23.18 -2.09
N ARG A 265 17.02 24.09 -3.08
CA ARG A 265 18.29 24.69 -3.50
C ARG A 265 18.76 25.47 -2.28
N PRO A 266 19.97 25.26 -1.74
CA PRO A 266 20.52 26.23 -0.81
C PRO A 266 20.44 27.58 -1.53
N GLN A 267 19.67 28.52 -1.00
CA GLN A 267 19.80 29.91 -1.40
C GLN A 267 21.28 30.20 -1.29
N GLN A 268 21.93 30.44 -2.43
CA GLN A 268 23.30 30.94 -2.46
C GLN A 268 23.31 32.11 -1.49
N GLN A 269 24.03 31.94 -0.38
CA GLN A 269 24.26 33.01 0.56
C GLN A 269 24.81 34.17 -0.26
N ALA A 270 24.00 35.20 -0.45
CA ALA A 270 24.51 36.48 -0.91
C ALA A 270 25.64 36.86 0.06
N PRO A 271 26.84 37.22 -0.43
CA PRO A 271 27.96 37.52 0.46
C PRO A 271 27.56 38.66 1.40
N LEU A 272 27.63 38.36 2.70
CA LEU A 272 27.35 39.27 3.80
C LEU A 272 28.32 40.46 3.73
N SER A 273 27.81 41.61 3.32
CA SER A 273 28.43 42.90 3.60
C SER A 273 28.43 43.13 5.10
N GLN A 274 29.63 43.20 5.68
CA GLN A 274 29.85 43.48 7.09
C GLN A 274 29.30 44.86 7.46
N SER A 275 28.40 44.91 8.44
CA SER A 275 28.32 46.08 9.32
C SER A 275 28.01 45.62 10.75
N SER A 276 28.95 45.98 11.61
CA SER A 276 28.99 45.72 13.04
C SER A 276 28.02 46.62 13.80
N THR A 277 27.18 46.05 14.66
CA THR A 277 26.82 46.68 15.93
C THR A 277 26.48 45.63 16.98
N SER A 278 27.18 45.75 18.10
CA SER A 278 27.08 44.96 19.32
C SER A 278 25.81 45.28 20.11
N SER A 279 25.05 44.25 20.47
CA SER A 279 24.25 44.25 21.69
C SER A 279 24.11 42.84 22.24
N SER A 280 24.85 42.61 23.32
CA SER A 280 24.74 41.46 24.22
C SER A 280 23.39 41.48 24.94
N GLN A 281 22.58 40.43 24.80
CA GLN A 281 21.63 39.99 25.83
C GLN A 281 21.04 38.61 25.49
N GLY A 282 21.07 37.72 26.48
CA GLY A 282 20.15 36.58 26.58
C GLY A 282 20.69 35.26 26.01
N SER A 283 21.36 34.47 26.86
CA SER A 283 21.43 33.01 26.69
C SER A 283 20.03 32.42 26.88
N SER A 284 19.20 32.44 25.84
CA SER A 284 18.05 31.54 25.78
C SER A 284 18.58 30.17 25.41
N LEU A 285 18.48 29.21 26.33
CA LEU A 285 18.53 27.80 26.00
C LEU A 285 17.58 27.60 24.81
N GLN A 286 18.12 27.32 23.62
CA GLN A 286 17.30 26.89 22.50
C GLN A 286 16.59 25.63 22.96
N PRO A 287 15.25 25.54 22.88
CA PRO A 287 14.59 24.27 23.08
C PRO A 287 15.20 23.31 22.04
N GLU A 288 15.63 22.12 22.48
CA GLU A 288 16.13 21.09 21.59
C GLU A 288 15.20 21.02 20.37
N GLN A 289 15.75 21.31 19.19
CA GLN A 289 14.98 21.29 17.96
C GLN A 289 14.51 19.85 17.78
N GLY A 290 13.27 19.58 18.16
CA GLY A 290 12.63 18.29 17.95
C GLY A 290 12.77 17.91 16.48
N ILE A 291 13.07 16.64 16.22
CA ILE A 291 13.21 16.08 14.87
C ILE A 291 11.98 16.51 14.06
N SER A 292 12.18 17.23 12.95
CA SER A 292 11.08 17.73 12.12
C SER A 292 10.23 16.56 11.61
N TYR A 293 8.93 16.79 11.38
CA TYR A 293 8.04 15.78 10.78
C TYR A 293 8.63 15.20 9.48
N ARG A 294 9.30 16.03 8.67
CA ARG A 294 9.98 15.61 7.43
C ARG A 294 11.17 14.70 7.69
N ASP A 295 11.89 14.91 8.80
CA ASP A 295 13.02 14.06 9.15
C ASP A 295 12.56 12.70 9.66
N GLN A 296 11.44 12.65 10.38
CA GLN A 296 10.82 11.41 10.83
C GLN A 296 10.20 10.63 9.67
N SER A 297 9.51 11.31 8.75
CA SER A 297 8.80 10.64 7.64
C SER A 297 9.71 9.84 6.73
N ARG A 298 10.99 10.23 6.56
CA ARG A 298 11.99 9.51 5.75
C ARG A 298 12.23 8.07 6.20
N TRP A 299 12.12 7.79 7.50
CA TRP A 299 12.42 6.47 8.06
C TRP A 299 11.30 5.46 7.86
N PHE A 300 10.08 5.97 7.67
CA PHE A 300 8.89 5.15 7.53
C PHE A 300 8.29 5.23 6.13
N GLY A 301 8.53 6.33 5.40
CA GLY A 301 7.86 6.67 4.16
C GLY A 301 8.61 6.24 2.90
N SER A 302 9.92 5.99 2.96
CA SER A 302 10.74 5.75 1.77
C SER A 302 11.79 4.65 1.94
N SER A 303 12.25 4.08 0.83
CA SER A 303 13.34 3.08 0.78
C SER A 303 14.75 3.62 1.11
N GLY A 304 14.87 4.74 1.83
CA GLY A 304 16.15 5.27 2.32
C GLY A 304 16.65 6.57 1.64
N PRO A 305 17.92 6.96 1.84
CA PRO A 305 18.46 8.24 1.38
C PRO A 305 18.50 8.34 -0.16
N GLY A 306 17.97 9.43 -0.71
CA GLY A 306 17.96 9.70 -2.16
C GLY A 306 16.71 9.20 -2.92
N THR A 307 15.77 8.55 -2.23
CA THR A 307 14.47 8.19 -2.81
C THR A 307 13.62 9.42 -3.10
N ARG A 308 13.08 9.52 -4.31
CA ARG A 308 12.18 10.62 -4.71
C ARG A 308 10.71 10.39 -4.34
N TYR A 309 10.41 9.30 -3.65
CA TYR A 309 9.04 8.86 -3.40
C TYR A 309 8.82 8.54 -1.92
N GLU A 310 7.66 8.94 -1.42
CA GLU A 310 7.17 8.56 -0.09
C GLU A 310 5.77 7.96 -0.17
N ALA A 311 5.40 7.13 0.80
CA ALA A 311 4.06 6.55 0.89
C ALA A 311 2.97 7.65 1.02
N ALA A 312 1.95 7.59 0.17
CA ALA A 312 0.94 8.65 0.01
C ALA A 312 0.05 8.87 1.25
N LEU A 313 -0.12 7.85 2.09
CA LEU A 313 -0.93 7.94 3.32
C LEU A 313 -0.22 8.64 4.49
N GLY A 314 1.08 8.90 4.38
CA GLY A 314 1.85 9.67 5.36
C GLY A 314 2.07 8.98 6.70
N LEU A 315 2.54 9.76 7.68
CA LEU A 315 2.99 9.24 8.97
C LEU A 315 1.83 8.77 9.87
N VAL A 316 0.64 9.38 9.74
CA VAL A 316 -0.56 8.94 10.47
C VAL A 316 -0.82 7.46 10.19
N TRP A 317 -0.79 7.05 8.92
CA TRP A 317 -0.96 5.66 8.54
C TRP A 317 0.25 4.79 8.90
N ALA A 318 1.47 5.31 8.78
CA ALA A 318 2.69 4.56 9.11
C ALA A 318 2.72 4.10 10.59
N ASN A 319 2.16 4.89 11.50
CA ASN A 319 2.04 4.53 12.92
C ASN A 319 0.94 3.50 13.21
N GLU A 320 0.11 3.20 12.22
CA GLU A 320 -1.08 2.38 12.37
C GLU A 320 -0.92 0.94 11.85
N ILE A 321 0.21 0.66 11.20
CA ILE A 321 0.50 -0.61 10.52
C ILE A 321 1.61 -1.38 11.24
N ASN A 322 1.71 -2.68 10.97
CA ASN A 322 2.74 -3.54 11.52
C ASN A 322 3.97 -3.62 10.61
N ALA A 323 3.73 -3.69 9.30
CA ALA A 323 4.77 -3.85 8.31
C ALA A 323 4.52 -2.98 7.07
N ARG A 324 5.61 -2.49 6.46
CA ARG A 324 5.56 -1.76 5.20
C ARG A 324 6.52 -2.39 4.19
N LEU A 325 5.96 -2.76 3.05
CA LEU A 325 6.68 -3.24 1.87
C LEU A 325 6.62 -2.17 0.80
N MET A 326 7.76 -1.76 0.26
CA MET A 326 7.84 -0.79 -0.82
C MET A 326 8.24 -1.48 -2.11
N LEU A 327 7.36 -1.43 -3.12
CA LEU A 327 7.57 -1.98 -4.45
C LEU A 327 7.94 -0.86 -5.40
N SER A 328 9.12 -0.95 -6.01
CA SER A 328 9.64 0.02 -6.96
C SER A 328 9.93 -0.61 -8.32
N ARG A 329 9.74 0.18 -9.37
CA ARG A 329 10.18 -0.21 -10.72
C ARG A 329 11.69 -0.06 -10.82
N THR A 330 12.34 -0.99 -11.49
CA THR A 330 13.74 -0.81 -11.90
C THR A 330 13.80 -0.58 -13.40
N HIS A 331 14.96 -0.09 -13.88
CA HIS A 331 15.21 0.05 -15.32
C HIS A 331 15.72 -1.26 -15.95
N PHE A 332 15.86 -2.34 -15.18
CA PHE A 332 16.45 -3.59 -15.65
C PHE A 332 15.40 -4.52 -16.28
N ARG A 333 15.81 -5.21 -17.33
CA ARG A 333 15.01 -6.23 -18.03
C ARG A 333 15.62 -7.61 -17.84
N HIS A 334 14.79 -8.59 -17.54
CA HIS A 334 15.12 -9.99 -17.40
C HIS A 334 14.64 -10.77 -18.63
N TYR A 335 15.52 -10.98 -19.60
CA TYR A 335 15.27 -11.84 -20.76
C TYR A 335 15.11 -13.31 -20.36
N PHE A 336 14.14 -13.99 -20.96
CA PHE A 336 13.94 -15.44 -20.84
C PHE A 336 14.53 -16.15 -22.05
N GLU A 337 15.31 -17.21 -21.84
CA GLU A 337 15.64 -18.14 -22.91
C GLU A 337 14.42 -19.04 -23.13
N THR A 338 13.79 -18.93 -24.30
CA THR A 338 12.79 -19.90 -24.74
C THR A 338 13.52 -21.08 -25.38
N GLU A 339 13.21 -22.31 -24.96
CA GLU A 339 13.82 -23.54 -25.52
C GLU A 339 13.66 -23.66 -27.05
N ASP A 340 12.73 -22.89 -27.67
CA ASP A 340 12.40 -22.99 -29.10
C ASP A 340 12.63 -21.70 -29.94
N GLY A 341 13.14 -20.60 -29.36
CA GLY A 341 13.52 -19.40 -30.13
C GLY A 341 12.44 -18.77 -31.03
N ARG A 342 11.15 -19.02 -30.78
CA ARG A 342 10.03 -18.48 -31.56
C ARG A 342 9.11 -17.63 -30.68
N PRO A 343 8.78 -16.39 -31.08
CA PRO A 343 7.88 -15.54 -30.31
C PRO A 343 6.47 -16.15 -30.28
N THR A 344 5.91 -16.26 -29.08
CA THR A 344 4.52 -16.69 -28.86
C THR A 344 3.57 -15.69 -29.53
N LYS A 345 2.58 -16.19 -30.29
CA LYS A 345 1.61 -15.37 -31.03
C LYS A 345 0.83 -14.46 -30.07
N ARG A 346 0.92 -13.15 -30.32
CA ARG A 346 0.13 -12.05 -29.73
C ARG A 346 -1.29 -12.48 -29.38
N ARG A 347 -1.63 -12.51 -28.10
CA ARG A 347 -3.02 -12.50 -27.64
C ARG A 347 -3.21 -11.23 -26.83
N ARG A 348 -3.90 -10.24 -27.41
CA ARG A 348 -4.21 -8.97 -26.72
C ARG A 348 -4.90 -9.27 -25.38
N THR A 349 -4.18 -9.08 -24.29
CA THR A 349 -4.74 -8.95 -22.93
C THR A 349 -4.56 -7.51 -22.49
N ASN A 350 -5.57 -6.90 -21.89
CA ASN A 350 -5.57 -5.50 -21.45
C ASN A 350 -4.67 -5.23 -20.22
N ASP A 351 -3.73 -6.12 -19.91
CA ASP A 351 -2.84 -6.02 -18.73
C ASP A 351 -1.41 -5.75 -19.20
N SER A 352 -0.95 -4.51 -19.01
CA SER A 352 0.35 -4.02 -19.49
C SER A 352 1.54 -4.75 -18.86
N ASP A 353 1.38 -5.27 -17.64
CA ASP A 353 2.46 -5.98 -16.93
C ASP A 353 2.77 -7.36 -17.53
N VAL A 354 1.78 -8.01 -18.18
CA VAL A 354 1.92 -9.36 -18.77
C VAL A 354 2.29 -9.29 -20.24
N ALA A 355 1.85 -8.24 -20.94
CA ALA A 355 2.22 -7.99 -22.34
C ALA A 355 3.75 -7.94 -22.55
N GLU A 356 4.50 -7.50 -21.54
CA GLU A 356 5.97 -7.46 -21.57
C GLU A 356 6.61 -8.85 -21.75
N LEU A 357 6.01 -9.90 -21.18
CA LEU A 357 6.51 -11.28 -21.30
C LEU A 357 6.42 -11.81 -22.73
N GLU A 358 5.48 -11.31 -23.54
CA GLU A 358 5.34 -11.70 -24.95
C GLU A 358 6.53 -11.22 -25.81
N ASP A 359 7.25 -10.18 -25.38
CA ASP A 359 8.46 -9.66 -26.03
C ASP A 359 9.76 -10.39 -25.58
N GLY A 360 9.64 -11.47 -24.81
CA GLY A 360 10.77 -12.30 -24.38
C GLY A 360 11.58 -11.73 -23.21
N TYR A 361 11.08 -10.70 -22.51
CA TYR A 361 11.69 -10.17 -21.29
C TYR A 361 10.66 -9.78 -20.22
N ALA A 362 11.02 -9.85 -18.94
CA ALA A 362 10.24 -9.27 -17.85
C ALA A 362 10.95 -8.05 -17.27
N ARG A 363 10.23 -6.99 -16.94
CA ARG A 363 10.83 -5.89 -16.17
C ARG A 363 11.07 -6.31 -14.73
N VAL A 364 12.31 -6.09 -14.29
CA VAL A 364 12.71 -6.32 -12.90
C VAL A 364 12.13 -5.20 -12.04
N ARG A 365 11.56 -5.59 -10.91
CA ARG A 365 11.03 -4.72 -9.87
C ARG A 365 11.77 -5.03 -8.58
N ARG A 366 11.75 -4.12 -7.63
CA ARG A 366 12.39 -4.29 -6.32
C ARG A 366 11.35 -4.24 -5.22
N LEU A 367 11.47 -5.15 -4.27
CA LEU A 367 10.71 -5.16 -3.03
C LEU A 367 11.66 -4.80 -1.89
N ASP A 368 11.38 -3.70 -1.19
CA ASP A 368 12.08 -3.30 0.03
C ASP A 368 11.14 -3.52 1.23
N VAL A 369 11.59 -4.30 2.22
CA VAL A 369 10.95 -4.36 3.55
C VAL A 369 11.45 -3.15 4.33
N ILE A 370 10.61 -2.12 4.48
CA ILE A 370 10.97 -0.89 5.20
C ILE A 370 11.03 -1.17 6.70
N PHE A 371 9.99 -1.83 7.21
CA PHE A 371 9.94 -2.34 8.56
C PHE A 371 9.00 -3.54 8.64
N HIS A 372 9.35 -4.49 9.52
CA HIS A 372 8.56 -5.66 9.87
C HIS A 372 8.88 -6.01 11.34
N PRO A 373 7.92 -6.49 12.16
CA PRO A 373 8.20 -6.81 13.56
C PRO A 373 9.21 -7.94 13.73
N ASP A 374 9.12 -8.95 12.86
CA ASP A 374 9.85 -10.21 12.96
C ASP A 374 11.00 -10.34 11.95
N ALA A 375 11.26 -9.30 11.14
CA ALA A 375 12.30 -9.32 10.12
C ALA A 375 13.05 -7.98 10.02
N PRO A 376 14.38 -8.00 9.84
CA PRO A 376 15.15 -6.78 9.61
C PRO A 376 14.81 -6.16 8.25
N PRO A 377 15.09 -4.87 8.05
CA PRO A 377 15.02 -4.26 6.72
C PRO A 377 15.87 -5.05 5.71
N ALA A 378 15.25 -5.41 4.60
CA ALA A 378 15.84 -6.25 3.56
C ALA A 378 15.24 -5.88 2.21
N ASN A 379 15.91 -6.28 1.13
CA ASN A 379 15.37 -6.11 -0.21
C ASN A 379 15.71 -7.28 -1.11
N LEU A 380 14.93 -7.42 -2.17
CA LEU A 380 15.20 -8.33 -3.26
C LEU A 380 14.60 -7.79 -4.56
N ASP A 381 15.10 -8.33 -5.66
CA ASP A 381 14.57 -8.06 -6.99
C ASP A 381 13.63 -9.20 -7.41
N PHE A 382 12.54 -8.86 -8.10
CA PHE A 382 11.52 -9.80 -8.56
C PHE A 382 10.99 -9.42 -9.95
N ILE A 383 10.28 -10.36 -10.56
CA ILE A 383 9.57 -10.18 -11.83
C ILE A 383 8.11 -10.58 -11.69
N VAL A 384 7.27 -10.03 -12.57
CA VAL A 384 5.87 -10.44 -12.70
C VAL A 384 5.79 -11.35 -13.93
N VAL A 385 5.40 -12.60 -13.72
CA VAL A 385 5.22 -13.63 -14.75
C VAL A 385 3.78 -14.11 -14.78
N ALA A 386 3.43 -14.99 -15.73
CA ALA A 386 2.09 -15.59 -15.79
C ALA A 386 1.66 -16.23 -14.46
N ALA A 387 2.60 -16.90 -13.77
CA ALA A 387 2.43 -17.53 -12.47
C ALA A 387 2.34 -16.56 -11.28
N GLY A 388 2.49 -15.25 -11.48
CA GLY A 388 2.48 -14.24 -10.42
C GLY A 388 3.86 -13.58 -10.23
N ILE A 389 4.15 -13.15 -9.01
CA ILE A 389 5.44 -12.60 -8.61
C ILE A 389 6.42 -13.74 -8.31
N GLN A 390 7.64 -13.59 -8.84
CA GLN A 390 8.75 -14.50 -8.60
C GLN A 390 10.04 -13.71 -8.34
N SER A 391 10.76 -14.04 -7.28
CA SER A 391 12.05 -13.46 -6.94
C SER A 391 13.14 -13.90 -7.91
N ILE A 392 14.12 -13.02 -8.15
CA ILE A 392 15.31 -13.30 -8.94
C ILE A 392 16.49 -13.47 -7.98
N SER A 393 17.39 -14.41 -8.27
CA SER A 393 18.59 -14.60 -7.44
C SER A 393 19.67 -13.59 -7.79
N ASP A 394 20.50 -13.26 -6.81
CA ASP A 394 21.70 -12.46 -7.05
C ASP A 394 22.65 -13.10 -8.07
N ALA A 395 22.65 -14.43 -8.18
CA ALA A 395 23.43 -15.16 -9.18
C ALA A 395 22.88 -14.93 -10.62
N GLU A 396 21.55 -14.97 -10.78
CA GLU A 396 20.87 -14.66 -12.05
C GLU A 396 20.98 -13.18 -12.44
N LEU A 397 21.18 -12.28 -11.47
CA LEU A 397 21.49 -10.87 -11.69
C LEU A 397 22.99 -10.65 -12.00
N ALA A 398 23.89 -11.41 -11.37
CA ALA A 398 25.34 -11.28 -11.54
C ALA A 398 25.82 -11.74 -12.92
N THR A 399 25.21 -12.78 -13.50
CA THR A 399 25.47 -13.23 -14.88
C THR A 399 25.13 -12.18 -15.93
N ARG A 400 24.43 -11.09 -15.55
CA ARG A 400 23.94 -10.03 -16.46
C ARG A 400 24.74 -8.73 -16.41
N ARG A 401 25.73 -8.57 -15.51
CA ARG A 401 26.54 -7.35 -15.42
C ARG A 401 27.67 -7.24 -16.49
N LYS A 402 27.89 -8.24 -17.36
CA LYS A 402 28.74 -8.15 -18.58
C LYS A 402 28.27 -9.14 -19.67
N PRO A 403 28.40 -8.84 -20.98
CA PRO A 403 29.20 -7.77 -21.56
C PRO A 403 28.37 -6.65 -22.22
N ALA A 404 28.94 -5.45 -22.14
CA ALA A 404 28.74 -4.37 -23.10
C ALA A 404 28.98 -4.88 -24.53
N ARG A 405 28.44 -4.14 -25.52
CA ARG A 405 28.78 -4.24 -26.96
C ARG A 405 30.22 -4.74 -27.17
N PRO A 406 30.46 -5.68 -28.11
CA PRO A 406 31.82 -6.15 -28.38
C PRO A 406 32.70 -4.94 -28.66
N SER A 407 33.70 -4.75 -27.80
CA SER A 407 34.78 -3.82 -28.03
C SER A 407 35.49 -4.27 -29.31
N LEU A 408 35.46 -3.42 -30.33
CA LEU A 408 36.39 -3.52 -31.46
C LEU A 408 37.79 -3.56 -30.86
N GLN A 409 38.51 -4.66 -31.11
CA GLN A 409 39.90 -4.80 -30.70
C GLN A 409 40.72 -3.63 -31.28
N PRO A 410 41.62 -3.02 -30.50
CA PRO A 410 42.48 -1.96 -31.01
C PRO A 410 43.54 -2.56 -31.94
N HIS A 411 43.57 -2.10 -33.20
CA HIS A 411 44.72 -2.27 -34.07
C HIS A 411 45.90 -1.41 -33.58
N PRO A 412 47.15 -1.83 -33.78
CA PRO A 412 48.31 -1.21 -33.14
C PRO A 412 48.78 0.06 -33.86
N SER A 413 49.06 1.09 -33.04
CA SER A 413 50.07 2.15 -33.19
C SER A 413 50.19 2.94 -34.51
N SER A 414 49.90 4.24 -34.44
CA SER A 414 50.82 5.30 -34.88
C SER A 414 50.43 6.67 -34.29
N ASP A 415 51.36 7.20 -33.49
CA ASP A 415 51.61 8.57 -33.00
C ASP A 415 50.51 9.65 -32.86
N PRO A 416 50.46 10.36 -31.70
CA PRO A 416 49.61 11.51 -31.46
C PRO A 416 50.36 12.82 -31.79
N THR A 417 50.44 13.22 -33.05
CA THR A 417 50.70 14.63 -33.42
C THR A 417 50.39 14.87 -34.89
N ALA A 418 49.14 15.20 -35.21
CA ALA A 418 48.80 15.83 -36.48
C ALA A 418 47.72 16.88 -36.21
N LEU A 419 48.16 18.13 -36.19
CA LEU A 419 47.33 19.33 -36.30
C LEU A 419 46.42 19.18 -37.52
N LEU A 420 45.11 19.12 -37.32
CA LEU A 420 44.16 19.33 -38.42
C LEU A 420 44.00 20.84 -38.63
N ASP A 421 44.64 21.29 -39.69
CA ASP A 421 44.51 22.59 -40.32
C ASP A 421 43.04 22.83 -40.74
N THR A 422 42.35 23.72 -40.01
CA THR A 422 41.00 24.15 -40.37
C THR A 422 41.07 25.34 -41.34
N SER A 423 41.64 25.12 -42.52
CA SER A 423 41.57 26.08 -43.61
C SER A 423 40.90 25.41 -44.81
N GLY A 424 39.58 25.60 -44.95
CA GLY A 424 38.86 25.19 -46.16
C GLY A 424 37.42 24.70 -46.00
N ILE A 425 36.85 24.66 -44.79
CA ILE A 425 35.44 24.27 -44.62
C ILE A 425 34.57 25.51 -44.78
N SER A 426 33.64 25.49 -45.74
CA SER A 426 32.70 26.58 -45.95
C SER A 426 31.65 26.62 -44.83
N ALA A 427 31.11 27.81 -44.54
CA ALA A 427 30.11 27.99 -43.48
C ALA A 427 28.83 27.16 -43.71
N GLU A 428 28.56 26.70 -44.92
CA GLU A 428 27.42 25.82 -45.26
C GLU A 428 27.63 24.37 -44.78
N GLU A 429 28.86 23.87 -44.71
CA GLU A 429 29.14 22.50 -44.23
C GLU A 429 29.09 22.40 -42.70
N LEU A 430 29.47 23.47 -41.99
CA LEU A 430 29.29 23.57 -40.54
C LEU A 430 27.80 23.70 -40.15
N ALA A 431 26.97 24.34 -40.99
CA ALA A 431 25.53 24.44 -40.77
C ALA A 431 24.81 23.09 -40.93
N ARG A 432 25.17 22.29 -41.95
CA ARG A 432 24.60 20.93 -42.12
C ARG A 432 24.95 19.98 -40.98
N TYR A 433 26.13 20.14 -40.37
CA TYR A 433 26.55 19.32 -39.23
C TYR A 433 25.79 19.70 -37.95
N ALA A 434 25.39 20.96 -37.81
CA ALA A 434 24.55 21.43 -36.69
C ALA A 434 23.06 21.03 -36.87
N GLU A 435 22.52 21.09 -38.09
CA GLU A 435 21.14 20.64 -38.39
C GLU A 435 20.95 19.13 -38.19
N ALA A 436 21.96 18.31 -38.49
CA ALA A 436 21.91 16.87 -38.27
C ALA A 436 21.88 16.47 -36.78
N MET A 437 22.39 17.33 -35.88
CA MET A 437 22.37 17.10 -34.43
C MET A 437 21.09 17.63 -33.76
N ASP A 438 20.36 18.55 -34.38
CA ASP A 438 19.09 19.10 -33.86
C ASP A 438 17.88 18.20 -34.23
N HIS A 439 17.94 17.47 -35.34
CA HIS A 439 16.89 16.52 -35.73
C HIS A 439 16.86 15.25 -34.87
N GLN A 440 18.00 14.85 -34.29
CA GLN A 440 18.08 13.63 -33.48
C GLN A 440 17.52 13.80 -32.05
N GLY A 441 17.24 15.03 -31.62
CA GLY A 441 16.64 15.36 -30.32
C GLY A 441 15.16 15.75 -30.37
N LYS A 442 14.55 15.88 -31.55
CA LYS A 442 13.12 16.27 -31.71
C LYS A 442 12.20 15.11 -32.04
N ASP A 443 12.72 14.03 -32.63
CA ASP A 443 11.90 12.86 -32.98
C ASP A 443 11.54 12.00 -31.75
N GLU A 444 12.29 12.09 -30.64
CA GLU A 444 11.98 11.35 -29.39
C GLU A 444 10.88 12.02 -28.54
N ASP A 445 10.70 13.35 -28.66
CA ASP A 445 9.67 14.09 -27.89
C ASP A 445 8.30 14.13 -28.60
N GLU A 446 8.22 14.01 -29.94
CA GLU A 446 6.93 13.97 -30.67
C GLU A 446 6.20 12.62 -30.56
N ASP A 447 6.92 11.51 -30.47
CA ASP A 447 6.31 10.17 -30.35
C ASP A 447 5.70 9.93 -28.95
N ASP A 448 6.29 10.51 -27.89
CA ASP A 448 5.73 10.48 -26.53
C ASP A 448 4.50 11.40 -26.37
N LEU A 449 4.40 12.49 -27.15
CA LEU A 449 3.23 13.36 -27.19
C LEU A 449 2.07 12.78 -28.02
N ARG A 450 2.34 12.08 -29.13
CA ARG A 450 1.30 11.38 -29.90
C ARG A 450 0.69 10.19 -29.15
N ALA A 451 1.48 9.48 -28.34
CA ALA A 451 0.99 8.39 -27.50
C ALA A 451 0.01 8.86 -26.41
N LEU A 452 0.03 10.15 -26.03
CA LEU A 452 -0.91 10.74 -25.06
C LEU A 452 -2.20 11.27 -25.70
N GLU A 453 -2.21 11.53 -27.01
CA GLU A 453 -3.41 11.97 -27.74
C GLU A 453 -4.28 10.79 -28.23
N ASP A 454 -3.68 9.63 -28.53
CA ASP A 454 -4.40 8.42 -28.96
C ASP A 454 -5.17 7.69 -27.83
N GLU A 455 -4.99 8.08 -26.55
CA GLU A 455 -5.81 7.59 -25.42
C GLU A 455 -7.11 8.39 -25.19
N LYS A 456 -7.40 9.42 -26.00
CA LYS A 456 -8.75 10.02 -26.07
C LYS A 456 -9.57 9.30 -27.13
N GLY A 457 -10.42 8.38 -26.68
CA GLY A 457 -11.52 7.86 -27.50
C GLY A 457 -12.43 9.01 -28.01
N PRO A 458 -13.17 8.80 -29.12
CA PRO A 458 -13.95 9.86 -29.75
C PRO A 458 -15.04 10.39 -28.82
N ASP A 459 -15.04 11.71 -28.60
CA ASP A 459 -16.14 12.42 -27.95
C ASP A 459 -17.45 12.25 -28.78
N PRO A 460 -18.61 12.05 -28.13
CA PRO A 460 -19.88 12.00 -28.83
C PRO A 460 -20.25 13.40 -29.36
N ASP A 461 -20.64 13.41 -30.64
CA ASP A 461 -21.17 14.53 -31.39
C ASP A 461 -22.36 15.18 -30.66
N VAL A 462 -22.15 16.35 -30.05
CA VAL A 462 -23.21 17.20 -29.48
C VAL A 462 -23.59 18.24 -30.53
N THR A 463 -24.44 17.84 -31.46
CA THR A 463 -25.31 18.76 -32.19
C THR A 463 -26.76 18.35 -31.97
N GLY A 464 -27.54 19.23 -31.34
CA GLY A 464 -28.99 19.10 -31.23
C GLY A 464 -29.51 19.10 -29.80
N VAL A 465 -29.62 20.29 -29.20
CA VAL A 465 -30.60 20.51 -28.14
C VAL A 465 -31.67 21.42 -28.71
N ASP A 466 -32.87 20.86 -28.81
CA ASP A 466 -34.09 21.47 -29.32
C ASP A 466 -34.58 22.54 -28.32
N GLU A 467 -34.87 23.75 -28.83
CA GLU A 467 -35.24 24.96 -28.07
C GLU A 467 -36.59 24.85 -27.32
N GLN A 468 -37.27 23.69 -27.36
CA GLN A 468 -38.56 23.48 -26.69
C GLN A 468 -38.47 22.83 -25.29
N THR A 469 -37.29 22.46 -24.80
CA THR A 469 -37.15 21.82 -23.47
C THR A 469 -36.75 22.79 -22.36
N LEU A 470 -36.26 23.98 -22.72
CA LEU A 470 -35.85 25.02 -21.76
C LEU A 470 -37.02 25.87 -21.22
N ALA A 471 -38.20 25.81 -21.83
CA ALA A 471 -39.40 26.54 -21.38
C ALA A 471 -40.22 25.80 -20.30
N ALA A 472 -39.85 24.57 -19.92
CA ALA A 472 -40.65 23.74 -19.01
C ALA A 472 -40.05 23.59 -17.59
N LEU A 473 -38.94 24.26 -17.28
CA LEU A 473 -38.27 24.17 -15.97
C LEU A 473 -38.25 25.47 -15.15
N GLU A 474 -38.80 26.58 -15.67
CA GLU A 474 -38.94 27.84 -14.91
C GLU A 474 -40.32 28.01 -14.24
N GLU A 475 -41.26 27.06 -14.35
CA GLU A 475 -42.59 27.13 -13.68
C GLU A 475 -42.77 26.18 -12.48
N ARG A 476 -41.68 25.76 -11.81
CA ARG A 476 -41.78 24.92 -10.58
C ARG A 476 -40.94 25.39 -9.39
N GLU A 477 -40.66 26.69 -9.30
CA GLU A 477 -40.08 27.29 -8.09
C GLU A 477 -40.85 28.50 -7.53
N ASP A 478 -42.14 28.64 -7.85
CA ASP A 478 -43.05 29.45 -7.03
C ASP A 478 -44.39 28.70 -6.87
N GLY A 479 -44.57 28.08 -5.71
CA GLY A 479 -45.76 27.33 -5.31
C GLY A 479 -45.63 26.68 -3.93
#